data_AF-A0A954NKM0-F1
#
_entry.id   AF-A0A954NKM0-F1
#
_cell.length_a   1.000
_cell.length_b   1.000
_cell.length_c   1.000
_cell.angle_alpha   90.00
_cell.angle_beta   90.00
_cell.angle_gamma   90.00
#
_symmetry.space_group_name_H-M   'P 1'
#
loop_
_entity.id
_entity.type
_entity.pdbx_description
1 polymer ?
#
loop_
_entity_poly.entity_id
_entity_poly.type
_entity_poly.pdbx_seq_one_letter_code
_entity_poly.pdbx_strand_id
1 'polypeptide(L)' 'MPRTRNPYPPEFREQLVALARAGRSVEDLAREFEPCAATIHGWIKQADRDGGRREDGLTSQEREELRRLRRENRQLR' A
#
# COMPACT_ATOMS: atom_id res chain seq x y z
N MET A 1 19.25 4.31 -8.86
CA MET A 1 18.68 4.36 -7.50
C MET A 1 18.45 2.93 -7.04
N PRO A 2 19.18 2.41 -6.03
CA PRO A 2 18.85 1.12 -5.45
C PRO A 2 17.39 1.16 -4.97
N ARG A 3 16.65 0.05 -5.13
CA ARG A 3 15.29 -0.04 -4.59
C ARG A 3 15.41 0.12 -3.08
N THR A 4 14.93 1.25 -2.55
CA THR A 4 14.74 1.41 -1.12
C THR A 4 13.83 0.26 -0.69
N ARG A 5 14.39 -0.68 0.08
CA ARG A 5 13.62 -1.76 0.67
C ARG A 5 12.48 -1.10 1.43
N ASN A 6 11.27 -1.58 1.16
CA ASN A 6 10.09 -1.10 1.83
C ASN A 6 10.31 -1.28 3.35
N PRO A 7 10.43 -0.20 4.14
CA PRO A 7 10.92 -0.30 5.51
C PRO A 7 9.93 -1.07 6.40
N TYR A 8 8.63 -0.96 6.08
CA TYR A 8 7.56 -1.64 6.80
C TYR A 8 7.16 -2.96 6.11
N PRO A 9 7.20 -4.10 6.83
CA PRO A 9 6.66 -5.38 6.36
C PRO A 9 5.18 -5.29 5.97
N PRO A 10 4.68 -6.16 5.07
CA PRO A 10 3.27 -6.15 4.67
C PRO A 10 2.33 -6.42 5.86
N GLU A 11 2.68 -7.35 6.74
CA GLU A 11 1.86 -7.73 7.90
C GLU A 11 1.65 -6.54 8.85
N PHE A 12 2.69 -5.73 9.05
CA PHE A 12 2.62 -4.52 9.87
C PHE A 12 1.67 -3.46 9.27
N ARG A 13 1.66 -3.33 7.95
CA ARG A 13 0.74 -2.40 7.25
C ARG A 13 -0.69 -2.88 7.36
N GLU A 14 -0.92 -4.18 7.17
CA GLU A 14 -2.23 -4.80 7.29
C GLU A 14 -2.79 -4.63 8.69
N GLN A 15 -1.95 -4.80 9.72
CA GLN A 15 -2.34 -4.55 11.12
C GLN A 15 -2.78 -3.09 11.34
N LEU A 16 -2.01 -2.11 10.85
CA LEU A 16 -2.37 -0.69 11.00
C LEU A 16 -3.64 -0.32 10.24
N VAL A 17 -3.84 -0.88 9.04
CA VAL A 17 -5.08 -0.72 8.29
C VAL A 17 -6.26 -1.36 9.02
N ALA A 18 -6.08 -2.53 9.61
CA ALA A 18 -7.11 -3.21 10.40
C ALA A 18 -7.51 -2.39 11.64
N LEU A 19 -6.54 -1.85 12.38
CA LEU A 19 -6.78 -0.98 13.53
C LEU A 19 -7.53 0.30 13.14
N ALA A 20 -7.15 0.94 12.04
CA ALA A 20 -7.85 2.12 11.53
C ALA A 20 -9.30 1.79 11.14
N ARG A 21 -9.53 0.63 10.50
CA ARG A 21 -10.88 0.15 10.14
C ARG A 21 -11.72 -0.23 11.36
N ALA A 22 -11.10 -0.65 12.46
CA ALA A 22 -11.74 -0.90 13.74
C ALA A 22 -12.12 0.39 14.50
N GLY A 23 -11.83 1.58 13.94
CA GLY A 23 -12.25 2.87 14.48
C GLY A 23 -11.15 3.64 15.22
N ARG A 24 -9.90 3.17 15.24
CA ARG A 24 -8.77 3.95 15.77
C ARG A 24 -8.46 5.13 14.83
N SER A 25 -8.18 6.30 15.40
CA SER A 25 -7.72 7.47 14.64
C SER A 25 -6.35 7.21 14.02
N VAL A 26 -6.17 7.66 12.77
CA VAL A 26 -4.89 7.55 12.06
C VAL A 26 -3.81 8.39 12.73
N GLU A 27 -4.19 9.51 13.32
CA GLU A 27 -3.33 10.41 14.08
C GLU A 27 -2.78 9.72 15.34
N ASP A 28 -3.62 8.99 16.07
CA ASP A 28 -3.18 8.21 17.23
C ASP A 28 -2.27 7.06 16.83
N LEU A 29 -2.58 6.35 15.73
CA LEU A 29 -1.71 5.32 15.18
C LEU A 29 -0.35 5.90 14.75
N ALA A 30 -0.31 7.09 14.16
CA ALA A 30 0.94 7.75 13.78
C ALA A 30 1.75 8.29 14.96
N ARG A 31 1.14 8.46 16.15
CA ARG A 31 1.84 8.81 17.39
C ARG A 31 2.42 7.59 18.09
N GLU A 32 1.67 6.48 18.06
CA GLU A 32 2.05 5.23 18.72
C GLU A 32 3.04 4.40 17.90
N PHE A 33 2.92 4.46 16.57
CA PHE A 33 3.75 3.71 15.64
C PHE A 33 4.64 4.65 14.81
N GLU A 34 5.74 4.12 14.29
CA GLU A 34 6.70 4.90 13.48
C GLU A 34 6.14 5.55 12.20
N PRO A 35 5.20 4.95 11.44
CA PRO A 35 4.72 5.55 10.20
C PRO A 35 3.92 6.84 10.45
N CYS A 36 4.21 7.89 9.67
CA CYS A 36 3.42 9.11 9.73
C CYS A 36 1.98 8.89 9.20
N ALA A 37 1.04 9.74 9.63
CA ALA A 37 -0.37 9.66 9.26
C ALA A 37 -0.61 9.59 7.74
N ALA A 38 0.15 10.37 6.96
CA ALA A 38 0.06 10.36 5.49
C ALA A 38 0.40 8.99 4.89
N THR A 39 1.38 8.28 5.47
CA THR A 39 1.74 6.92 5.05
C THR A 39 0.60 5.94 5.33
N ILE A 40 0.02 6.01 6.52
CA ILE A 40 -1.09 5.14 6.94
C ILE A 40 -2.32 5.39 6.06
N HIS A 41 -2.67 6.65 5.79
CA HIS A 41 -3.73 6.98 4.83
C HIS A 41 -3.47 6.42 3.43
N GLY A 42 -2.21 6.43 2.97
CA GLY A 42 -1.82 5.80 1.72
C GLY A 42 -2.11 4.31 1.69
N TRP A 43 -1.80 3.60 2.78
CA TRP A 43 -2.11 2.17 2.92
C TRP A 43 -3.61 1.89 2.96
N ILE A 44 -4.39 2.70 3.68
CA ILE A 44 -5.85 2.55 3.71
C ILE A 44 -6.43 2.74 2.30
N LYS A 45 -6.01 3.79 1.58
CA LYS A 45 -6.45 4.01 0.19
C LYS A 45 -6.10 2.84 -0.72
N GLN A 46 -4.91 2.26 -0.58
CA GLN A 46 -4.52 1.09 -1.37
C GLN A 46 -5.34 -0.14 -0.99
N ALA A 47 -5.54 -0.40 0.30
CA ALA A 47 -6.33 -1.52 0.78
C ALA A 47 -7.82 -1.39 0.44
N ASP A 48 -8.32 -0.18 0.23
CA ASP A 48 -9.67 0.07 -0.27
C ASP A 48 -9.79 -0.23 -1.77
N ARG A 49 -8.77 0.09 -2.57
CA ARG A 49 -8.71 -0.31 -3.99
C ARG A 49 -8.59 -1.82 -4.13
N ASP A 50 -7.67 -2.42 -3.39
CA ASP A 50 -7.44 -3.86 -3.40
C ASP A 50 -8.70 -4.64 -2.94
N GLY A 51 -9.52 -4.04 -2.08
CA GLY A 51 -10.81 -4.59 -1.64
C GLY A 51 -12.03 -4.15 -2.46
N GLY A 52 -11.85 -3.47 -3.60
CA GLY A 52 -12.95 -3.06 -4.49
C GLY A 52 -13.86 -1.94 -3.96
N ARG A 53 -13.47 -1.23 -2.89
CA ARG A 53 -14.23 -0.08 -2.36
C ARG A 53 -13.92 1.22 -3.09
N ARG A 54 -12.85 1.23 -3.89
CA ARG A 54 -12.40 2.37 -4.69
C ARG A 54 -11.89 1.91 -6.05
N GLU A 55 -12.22 2.66 -7.08
CA GLU A 55 -11.83 2.39 -8.47
C GLU A 55 -10.94 3.51 -9.04
N ASP A 56 -10.51 4.46 -8.21
CA ASP A 56 -9.71 5.64 -8.58
C ASP A 56 -8.23 5.33 -8.88
N GLY A 57 -7.87 4.05 -9.03
CA GLY A 57 -6.52 3.63 -9.39
C GLY A 57 -6.33 2.12 -9.35
N LEU A 58 -5.15 1.68 -9.80
CA LEU A 58 -4.80 0.26 -9.86
C LEU A 58 -4.65 -0.37 -8.47
N THR A 59 -5.15 -1.59 -8.35
CA THR A 59 -4.87 -2.52 -7.27
C THR A 59 -3.39 -2.90 -7.23
N SER A 60 -2.94 -3.44 -6.10
CA SER A 60 -1.58 -3.94 -5.92
C SER A 60 -1.25 -5.05 -6.93
N GLN A 61 -2.21 -5.92 -7.22
CA GLN A 61 -2.09 -7.01 -8.19
C GLN A 61 -1.96 -6.48 -9.63
N GLU A 62 -2.85 -5.57 -10.05
CA GLU A 62 -2.78 -4.97 -11.39
C GLU A 62 -1.45 -4.20 -11.60
N ARG A 63 -0.96 -3.52 -10.55
CA ARG A 63 0.36 -2.86 -10.61
C ARG A 63 1.51 -3.84 -10.75
N GLU A 64 1.43 -5.01 -10.15
CA GLU A 64 2.45 -6.05 -10.30
C GLU A 64 2.44 -6.61 -11.71
N GLU A 65 1.26 -6.96 -12.22
CA GLU A 65 1.12 -7.49 -13.58
C GLU A 65 1.58 -6.47 -14.62
N LEU A 66 1.17 -5.21 -14.48
CA LEU A 66 1.65 -4.12 -15.36
C LEU A 66 3.19 -3.99 -15.31
N ARG A 67 3.80 -4.16 -14.14
CA ARG A 67 5.27 -4.12 -14.00
C ARG A 67 5.93 -5.33 -14.66
N ARG A 68 5.34 -6.52 -14.57
CA ARG A 68 5.81 -7.74 -15.24
C ARG A 68 5.74 -7.59 -16.76
N LEU A 69 4.56 -7.25 -17.28
CA LEU A 69 4.34 -7.07 -18.72
C LEU A 69 5.26 -5.99 -19.30
N ARG A 70 5.46 -4.87 -18.60
CA ARG A 70 6.42 -3.83 -19.03
C ARG A 70 7.86 -4.32 -19.08
N ARG A 71 8.26 -5.31 -18.26
CA ARG A 71 9.60 -5.90 -18.33
C ARG A 71 9.72 -6.84 -19.52
N GLU A 72 8.74 -7.72 -19.69
CA GLU A 72 8.68 -8.67 -20.81
C GLU A 72 8.68 -7.93 -22.15
N ASN A 73 7.85 -6.91 -22.30
CA ASN A 73 7.80 -6.11 -23.54
C ASN A 73 9.12 -5.40 -23.85
N ARG A 74 9.92 -5.04 -22.84
CA ARG A 74 11.26 -4.48 -23.03
C ARG A 74 12.30 -5.51 -23.46
N GLN A 75 12.08 -6.80 -23.17
CA GLN A 75 12.98 -7.89 -23.56
C GLN A 75 12.65 -8.43 -24.96
N LEU A 76 11.41 -8.24 -25.41
CA LEU A 76 10.92 -8.66 -26.73
C LEU A 76 11.16 -7.60 -27.83
N ARG A 77 11.74 -6.45 -27.50
CA ARG A 77 12.12 -5.38 -28.43
C ARG A 77 13.63 -5.32 -28.56
#